data_AF-A0A354A4S8-F1
#
_entry.id   AF-A0A354A4S8-F1
#
_cell.length_a   1.000
_cell.length_b   1.000
_cell.length_c   1.000
_cell.angle_alpha   90.00
_cell.angle_beta   90.00
_cell.angle_gamma   90.00
#
_symmetry.space_group_name_H-M   'P 1'
#
loop_
_entity.id
_entity.type
_entity.pdbx_description
1 polymer ?
#
loop_
_entity_poly.entity_id
_entity_poly.type
_entity_poly.pdbx_seq_one_letter_code
_entity_poly.pdbx_strand_id
1 'polypeptide(L)'
;MNYIKIENRAELRSYLKKYEDKGLHIIAVDIEAESNLHAYGEKLCLIQIFDGVNNIIIDPCNIDIDTLKLLFEDKDILKVMYDAGSDLSLLKNTADIEIKSILDLRPAADLLHYDKKDLHSLIAYELGILLEKKKKYQKHNWEKRPISEDAIDYALKDVIYLLALKDVVLAKLYAKKLLEPFLLKNLQIQNKDYTRDPEDKYRKINGYSRLRNNRKAVFRKVFDIREKYAKRINMTPHNVIQKADLIHIVEDPAFVDKIRFSKRISVDLIQDILHELRIATKQIK
;
A
#
# COMPACT_ATOMS: atom_id res chain seq x y z
N MET A 1 4.84 -2.36 23.88
CA MET A 1 3.81 -1.32 24.11
C MET A 1 2.47 -2.00 24.34
N ASN A 2 1.59 -1.51 25.22
CA ASN A 2 0.27 -2.13 25.40
C ASN A 2 -0.66 -1.74 24.24
N TYR A 3 -1.42 -2.70 23.73
CA TYR A 3 -2.39 -2.50 22.66
C TYR A 3 -3.61 -3.43 22.80
N ILE A 4 -4.71 -3.04 22.17
CA ILE A 4 -5.92 -3.84 22.01
C ILE A 4 -5.86 -4.51 20.63
N LYS A 5 -6.08 -5.82 20.58
CA LYS A 5 -6.17 -6.55 19.32
C LYS A 5 -7.64 -6.69 18.92
N ILE A 6 -7.93 -6.37 17.66
CA ILE A 6 -9.23 -6.61 17.03
C ILE A 6 -9.02 -7.64 15.93
N GLU A 7 -9.64 -8.80 16.06
CA GLU A 7 -9.44 -9.95 15.17
C GLU A 7 -10.72 -10.36 14.43
N ASN A 8 -11.86 -9.77 14.76
CA ASN A 8 -13.13 -10.13 14.14
C ASN A 8 -14.12 -8.96 14.06
N ARG A 9 -15.19 -9.20 13.30
CA ARG A 9 -16.28 -8.25 13.07
C ARG A 9 -16.92 -7.72 14.36
N ALA A 10 -17.17 -8.59 15.33
CA ALA A 10 -17.89 -8.22 16.54
C ALA A 10 -17.07 -7.25 17.41
N GLU A 11 -15.77 -7.51 17.53
CA GLU A 11 -14.83 -6.64 18.22
C GLU A 11 -14.71 -5.27 17.55
N LEU A 12 -14.60 -5.22 16.21
CA LEU A 12 -14.51 -3.95 15.48
C LEU A 12 -15.78 -3.10 15.68
N ARG A 13 -16.96 -3.71 15.55
CA ARG A 13 -18.23 -3.02 15.82
C ARG A 13 -18.35 -2.53 17.26
N SER A 14 -17.92 -3.35 18.22
CA SER A 14 -17.91 -2.96 19.64
C SER A 14 -16.97 -1.78 19.90
N TYR A 15 -15.79 -1.79 19.27
CA TYR A 15 -14.84 -0.68 19.35
C TYR A 15 -15.44 0.61 18.77
N LEU A 16 -15.96 0.58 17.54
CA LEU A 16 -16.56 1.75 16.89
C LEU A 16 -17.73 2.32 17.70
N LYS A 17 -18.61 1.47 18.21
CA LYS A 17 -19.72 1.92 19.08
C LYS A 17 -19.23 2.58 20.36
N LYS A 18 -18.26 1.97 21.07
CA LYS A 18 -17.70 2.57 22.29
C LYS A 18 -17.00 3.91 22.01
N TYR A 19 -16.42 4.04 20.83
CA TYR A 19 -15.74 5.25 20.40
C TYR A 19 -16.75 6.38 20.15
N GLU A 20 -17.85 6.06 19.44
CA GLU A 20 -19.00 6.95 19.24
C GLU A 20 -19.67 7.35 20.57
N ASP A 21 -19.95 6.39 21.46
CA ASP A 21 -20.59 6.64 22.77
C ASP A 21 -19.78 7.61 23.65
N LYS A 22 -18.46 7.70 23.43
CA LYS A 22 -17.56 8.64 24.13
C LYS A 22 -17.48 10.02 23.48
N GLY A 23 -18.15 10.25 22.35
CA GLY A 23 -18.05 11.48 21.57
C GLY A 23 -16.65 11.71 21.00
N LEU A 24 -15.91 10.64 20.72
CA LEU A 24 -14.59 10.73 20.11
C LEU A 24 -14.73 10.69 18.58
N HIS A 25 -14.06 11.62 17.90
CA HIS A 25 -14.22 11.84 16.46
C HIS A 25 -12.90 11.90 15.70
N ILE A 26 -11.76 11.63 16.35
CA ILE A 26 -10.44 11.77 15.70
C ILE A 26 -9.52 10.62 16.07
N ILE A 27 -9.11 9.83 15.09
CA ILE A 27 -8.15 8.75 15.26
C ILE A 27 -6.91 8.99 14.39
N ALA A 28 -5.75 8.54 14.87
CA ALA A 28 -4.58 8.36 14.01
C ALA A 28 -4.62 6.97 13.40
N VAL A 29 -4.37 6.85 12.09
CA VAL A 29 -4.44 5.58 11.37
C VAL A 29 -3.24 5.43 10.45
N ASP A 30 -2.72 4.21 10.40
CA ASP A 30 -1.77 3.76 9.39
C ASP A 30 -2.14 2.32 8.97
N ILE A 31 -1.56 1.85 7.86
CA ILE A 31 -1.72 0.48 7.40
C ILE A 31 -0.40 -0.14 6.98
N GLU A 32 -0.30 -1.46 7.12
CA GLU A 32 0.79 -2.23 6.53
C GLU A 32 0.24 -3.20 5.49
N ALA A 33 0.99 -3.39 4.41
CA ALA A 33 0.54 -4.14 3.24
C ALA A 33 1.64 -4.98 2.58
N GLU A 34 1.23 -6.08 1.95
CA GLU A 34 2.01 -6.68 0.86
C GLU A 34 1.78 -5.86 -0.41
N SER A 35 2.87 -5.56 -1.14
CA SER A 35 2.88 -4.73 -2.34
C SER A 35 3.67 -5.38 -3.50
N ASN A 36 3.44 -6.68 -3.74
CA ASN A 36 4.19 -7.52 -4.70
C ASN A 36 5.71 -7.66 -4.41
N LEU A 37 6.10 -7.65 -3.14
CA LEU A 37 7.47 -7.85 -2.67
C LEU A 37 7.78 -9.29 -2.30
N HIS A 38 6.88 -9.98 -1.59
CA HIS A 38 7.08 -11.38 -1.17
C HIS A 38 6.11 -12.35 -1.84
N ALA A 39 4.87 -11.93 -2.05
CA ALA A 39 3.81 -12.71 -2.68
C ALA A 39 3.18 -12.00 -3.90
N TYR A 40 2.30 -12.70 -4.63
CA TYR A 40 1.57 -12.08 -5.74
C TYR A 40 0.42 -11.22 -5.21
N GLY A 41 0.27 -10.04 -5.80
CA GLY A 41 -0.80 -9.11 -5.52
C GLY A 41 -0.44 -8.12 -4.41
N GLU A 42 -1.39 -7.24 -4.15
CA GLU A 42 -1.34 -6.34 -3.01
C GLU A 42 -2.38 -6.80 -2.01
N LYS A 43 -2.05 -6.73 -0.71
CA LYS A 43 -2.95 -7.18 0.36
C LYS A 43 -2.80 -6.27 1.57
N LEU A 44 -3.92 -5.84 2.14
CA LEU A 44 -3.95 -5.22 3.45
C LEU A 44 -3.59 -6.26 4.52
N CYS A 45 -2.60 -5.97 5.35
CA CYS A 45 -2.04 -6.93 6.29
C CYS A 45 -2.19 -6.53 7.76
N LEU A 46 -2.23 -5.24 8.07
CA LEU A 46 -2.42 -4.72 9.42
C LEU A 46 -2.98 -3.31 9.33
N ILE A 47 -3.87 -2.94 10.24
CA ILE A 47 -4.30 -1.56 10.45
C ILE A 47 -3.88 -1.17 11.86
N GLN A 48 -3.24 -0.02 12.00
CA GLN A 48 -2.86 0.53 13.30
C GLN A 48 -3.73 1.74 13.59
N ILE A 49 -4.22 1.84 14.82
CA ILE A 49 -4.99 2.99 15.27
C ILE A 49 -4.44 3.46 16.61
N PHE A 50 -4.32 4.77 16.75
CA PHE A 50 -4.23 5.42 18.05
C PHE A 50 -5.43 6.34 18.22
N ASP A 51 -6.23 6.07 19.26
CA ASP A 51 -7.52 6.72 19.50
C ASP A 51 -7.42 7.93 20.46
N GLY A 52 -6.19 8.32 20.82
CA GLY A 52 -5.87 9.31 21.84
C GLY A 52 -5.57 8.72 23.21
N VAL A 53 -5.96 7.47 23.47
CA VAL A 53 -5.78 6.77 24.76
C VAL A 53 -5.19 5.38 24.57
N ASN A 54 -5.72 4.61 23.62
CA ASN A 54 -5.39 3.23 23.36
C ASN A 54 -4.68 3.09 22.02
N ASN A 55 -3.72 2.17 21.98
CA ASN A 55 -3.22 1.61 20.75
C ASN A 55 -4.10 0.43 20.35
N ILE A 56 -4.52 0.38 19.10
CA ILE A 56 -5.30 -0.72 18.55
C ILE A 56 -4.57 -1.26 17.33
N ILE A 57 -4.54 -2.58 17.21
CA ILE A 57 -4.17 -3.26 15.97
C ILE A 57 -5.35 -4.07 15.47
N ILE A 58 -5.58 -4.03 14.16
CA ILE A 58 -6.63 -4.80 13.50
C ILE A 58 -5.96 -5.74 12.51
N ASP A 59 -6.17 -7.04 12.69
CA ASP A 59 -5.81 -8.03 11.67
C ASP A 59 -6.96 -8.14 10.65
N PRO A 60 -6.80 -7.64 9.42
CA PRO A 60 -7.88 -7.62 8.43
C PRO A 60 -8.22 -9.00 7.89
N CYS A 61 -7.39 -10.03 8.12
CA CYS A 61 -7.56 -11.35 7.50
C CYS A 61 -8.89 -12.03 7.82
N ASN A 62 -9.46 -11.77 9.00
CA ASN A 62 -10.70 -12.38 9.48
C ASN A 62 -11.87 -11.38 9.58
N ILE A 63 -11.74 -10.22 8.93
CA ILE A 63 -12.75 -9.17 8.92
C ILE A 63 -13.16 -8.93 7.47
N ASP A 64 -14.46 -9.01 7.20
CA ASP A 64 -15.00 -8.71 5.87
C ASP A 64 -14.86 -7.23 5.51
N ILE A 65 -14.81 -6.98 4.20
CA ILE A 65 -14.67 -5.65 3.62
C ILE A 65 -15.75 -4.69 4.12
N ASP A 66 -17.01 -5.13 4.18
CA ASP A 66 -18.12 -4.27 4.61
C ASP A 66 -17.94 -3.76 6.05
N THR A 67 -17.37 -4.60 6.93
CA THR A 67 -17.07 -4.19 8.29
C THR A 67 -15.87 -3.23 8.35
N LEU A 68 -14.85 -3.42 7.51
CA LEU A 68 -13.75 -2.46 7.39
C LEU A 68 -14.23 -1.10 6.84
N LYS A 69 -15.24 -1.10 5.95
CA LYS A 69 -15.86 0.13 5.46
C LYS A 69 -16.50 0.95 6.58
N LEU A 70 -17.02 0.32 7.63
CA LEU A 70 -17.55 1.03 8.81
C LEU A 70 -16.49 1.88 9.52
N LEU A 71 -15.20 1.52 9.43
CA LEU A 71 -14.11 2.32 9.97
C LEU A 71 -13.62 3.38 8.97
N PHE A 72 -13.35 2.97 7.74
CA PHE A 72 -12.69 3.83 6.77
C PHE A 72 -13.63 4.83 6.09
N GLU A 73 -14.87 4.44 5.81
CA GLU A 73 -15.82 5.26 5.05
C GLU A 73 -16.70 6.16 5.94
N ASP A 74 -16.62 6.00 7.27
CA ASP A 74 -17.31 6.84 8.23
C ASP A 74 -16.81 8.29 8.16
N LYS A 75 -17.72 9.24 7.94
CA LYS A 75 -17.39 10.66 7.80
C LYS A 75 -17.28 11.39 9.13
N ASP A 76 -17.87 10.84 10.19
CA ASP A 76 -17.92 11.42 11.53
C ASP A 76 -16.64 11.13 12.33
N ILE A 77 -15.80 10.23 11.81
CA ILE A 77 -14.47 9.95 12.30
C ILE A 77 -13.44 10.58 11.37
N LEU A 78 -12.68 11.56 11.87
CA LEU A 78 -11.50 12.12 11.22
C LEU A 78 -10.31 11.16 11.36
N LYS A 79 -9.73 10.75 10.23
CA LYS A 79 -8.55 9.89 10.16
C LYS A 79 -7.32 10.75 9.90
N VAL A 80 -6.52 10.94 10.93
CA VAL A 80 -5.21 11.58 10.82
C VAL A 80 -4.23 10.55 10.30
N MET A 81 -3.56 10.85 9.19
CA MET A 81 -2.63 9.95 8.51
C MET A 81 -1.37 10.71 8.09
N TYR A 82 -0.34 10.00 7.63
CA TYR A 82 0.87 10.60 7.09
C TYR A 82 1.23 10.00 5.74
N ASP A 83 1.23 10.81 4.69
CA ASP A 83 1.53 10.38 3.32
C ASP A 83 0.56 9.29 2.81
N ALA A 84 -0.74 9.51 3.04
CA ALA A 84 -1.81 8.52 2.89
C ALA A 84 -2.08 8.08 1.44
N GLY A 85 -1.38 8.65 0.46
CA GLY A 85 -1.65 8.45 -0.96
C GLY A 85 -1.49 6.99 -1.41
N SER A 86 -0.51 6.27 -0.87
CA SER A 86 -0.35 4.83 -1.14
C SER A 86 -1.50 4.03 -0.56
N ASP A 87 -1.95 4.39 0.64
CA ASP A 87 -2.92 3.63 1.43
C ASP A 87 -4.31 3.75 0.82
N LEU A 88 -4.68 4.98 0.44
CA LEU A 88 -5.88 5.27 -0.32
C LEU A 88 -5.93 4.48 -1.63
N SER A 89 -4.80 4.43 -2.32
CA SER A 89 -4.68 3.67 -3.55
C SER A 89 -4.75 2.18 -3.34
N LEU A 90 -4.11 1.65 -2.29
CA LEU A 90 -4.20 0.24 -1.95
C LEU A 90 -5.65 -0.14 -1.68
N LEU A 91 -6.30 0.49 -0.70
CA LEU A 91 -7.64 0.16 -0.24
C LEU A 91 -8.68 0.27 -1.36
N LYS A 92 -8.60 1.32 -2.20
CA LYS A 92 -9.51 1.46 -3.35
C LYS A 92 -9.38 0.31 -4.34
N ASN A 93 -8.15 -0.13 -4.64
CA ASN A 93 -7.91 -1.12 -5.69
C ASN A 93 -7.96 -2.58 -5.20
N THR A 94 -7.76 -2.82 -3.91
CA THR A 94 -7.80 -4.18 -3.34
C THR A 94 -9.14 -4.54 -2.70
N ALA A 95 -9.88 -3.55 -2.19
CA ALA A 95 -11.09 -3.77 -1.41
C ALA A 95 -12.27 -2.84 -1.76
N ASP A 96 -12.12 -1.96 -2.76
CA ASP A 96 -13.10 -0.92 -3.10
C ASP A 96 -13.54 -0.11 -1.87
N ILE A 97 -12.58 0.19 -0.98
CA ILE A 97 -12.78 1.03 0.19
C ILE A 97 -12.29 2.44 -0.13
N GLU A 98 -13.13 3.44 0.15
CA GLU A 98 -12.77 4.85 0.05
C GLU A 98 -12.67 5.50 1.43
N ILE A 99 -11.45 5.70 1.94
CA ILE A 99 -11.28 6.39 3.23
C ILE A 99 -11.86 7.81 3.13
N LYS A 100 -12.80 8.14 4.03
CA LYS A 100 -13.43 9.47 4.13
C LYS A 100 -12.82 10.28 5.27
N SER A 101 -13.04 11.60 5.30
CA SER A 101 -12.63 12.48 6.40
C SER A 101 -11.16 12.28 6.82
N ILE A 102 -10.23 12.62 5.93
CA ILE A 102 -8.79 12.41 6.13
C ILE A 102 -8.09 13.73 6.42
N LEU A 103 -7.18 13.72 7.38
CA LEU A 103 -6.18 14.76 7.55
C LEU A 103 -4.78 14.17 7.35
N ASP A 104 -4.24 14.32 6.16
CA ASP A 104 -2.86 13.96 5.84
C ASP A 104 -1.92 15.10 6.29
N LEU A 105 -0.96 14.76 7.16
CA LEU A 105 0.03 15.71 7.68
C LEU A 105 1.24 15.90 6.76
N ARG A 106 1.50 15.00 5.80
CA ARG A 106 2.66 15.09 4.90
C ARG A 106 2.71 16.40 4.12
N PRO A 107 1.62 16.98 3.57
CA PRO A 107 1.69 18.28 2.91
C PRO A 107 2.26 19.40 3.78
N ALA A 108 2.10 19.34 5.10
CA ALA A 108 2.67 20.33 6.01
C ALA A 108 4.20 20.31 5.99
N ALA A 109 4.82 19.15 5.77
CA ALA A 109 6.28 19.03 5.68
C ALA A 109 6.86 19.90 4.55
N ASP A 110 6.15 19.97 3.41
CA ASP A 110 6.54 20.82 2.27
C ASP A 110 6.30 22.30 2.58
N LEU A 111 5.11 22.64 3.08
CA LEU A 111 4.70 24.03 3.31
C LEU A 111 5.53 24.70 4.40
N LEU A 112 5.94 23.95 5.42
CA LEU A 112 6.80 24.45 6.50
C LEU A 112 8.30 24.35 6.17
N HIS A 113 8.65 23.88 4.98
CA HIS A 113 10.02 23.75 4.46
C HIS A 113 10.95 22.87 5.32
N TYR A 114 10.46 21.72 5.79
CA TYR A 114 11.36 20.77 6.45
C TYR A 114 12.30 20.09 5.44
N ASP A 115 13.58 19.96 5.81
CA ASP A 115 14.59 19.30 4.99
C ASP A 115 14.27 17.81 4.80
N LYS A 116 13.89 17.13 5.89
CA LYS A 116 13.45 15.74 5.87
C LYS A 116 11.94 15.68 6.05
N LYS A 117 11.29 14.90 5.19
CA LYS A 117 9.83 14.86 5.05
C LYS A 117 9.23 13.50 5.42
N ASP A 118 10.02 12.60 6.00
CA ASP A 118 9.50 11.36 6.57
C ASP A 118 8.92 11.59 7.98
N LEU A 119 7.90 10.80 8.33
CA LEU A 119 7.18 10.90 9.60
C LEU A 119 8.11 10.95 10.81
N HIS A 120 9.04 10.00 10.92
CA HIS A 120 9.94 9.90 12.08
C HIS A 120 10.83 11.13 12.23
N SER A 121 11.26 11.75 11.12
CA SER A 121 11.99 13.00 11.17
C SER A 121 11.12 14.12 11.70
N LEU A 122 9.86 14.25 11.24
CA LEU A 122 8.94 15.29 11.75
C LEU A 122 8.62 15.10 13.23
N ILE A 123 8.39 13.86 13.68
CA ILE A 123 8.21 13.54 15.11
C ILE A 123 9.43 13.99 15.92
N ALA A 124 10.65 13.71 15.43
CA ALA A 124 11.87 14.14 16.09
C ALA A 124 12.01 15.67 16.15
N TYR A 125 11.72 16.37 15.07
CA TYR A 125 11.84 17.83 15.01
C TYR A 125 10.79 18.55 15.88
N GLU A 126 9.55 18.06 15.87
CA GLU A 126 8.42 18.75 16.48
C GLU A 126 8.14 18.34 17.92
N LEU A 127 8.38 17.06 18.23
CA LEU A 127 8.07 16.49 19.55
C LEU A 127 9.33 16.16 20.36
N GLY A 128 10.53 16.25 19.75
CA GLY A 128 11.78 15.88 20.40
C GLY A 128 11.93 14.37 20.64
N ILE A 129 11.10 13.55 19.98
CA ILE A 129 11.06 12.10 20.16
C ILE A 129 11.87 11.43 19.06
N LEU A 130 12.96 10.76 19.42
CA LEU A 130 13.78 10.01 18.48
C LEU A 130 13.26 8.58 18.36
N LEU A 131 12.72 8.26 17.18
CA LEU A 131 12.35 6.90 16.83
C LEU A 131 13.52 6.19 16.15
N GLU A 132 13.86 5.00 16.64
CA GLU A 132 14.88 4.17 16.00
C GLU A 132 14.41 3.77 14.60
N LYS A 133 15.19 4.14 13.58
CA LYS A 133 14.94 3.70 12.20
C LYS A 133 15.21 2.20 12.07
N LYS A 134 14.20 1.38 12.30
CA LYS A 134 14.29 -0.07 12.10
C LYS A 134 14.12 -0.40 10.61
N LYS A 135 15.16 -0.15 9.81
CA LYS A 135 15.21 -0.47 8.37
C LYS A 135 14.76 -1.91 8.04
N LYS A 136 14.91 -2.86 8.97
CA LYS A 136 14.45 -4.25 8.82
C LYS A 136 12.95 -4.39 8.57
N TYR A 137 12.13 -3.44 9.05
CA TYR A 137 10.67 -3.53 8.93
C TYR A 137 10.12 -2.89 7.64
N GLN A 138 10.88 -2.01 6.97
CA GLN A 138 10.48 -1.41 5.69
C GLN A 138 10.26 -2.42 4.55
N LYS A 139 10.86 -3.61 4.66
CA LYS A 139 10.68 -4.73 3.72
C LYS A 139 10.18 -5.98 4.44
N HIS A 140 9.51 -5.80 5.58
CA HIS A 140 8.95 -6.90 6.33
C HIS A 140 7.92 -7.65 5.48
N ASN A 141 7.78 -8.95 5.73
CA ASN A 141 6.67 -9.70 5.15
C ASN A 141 5.51 -9.65 6.14
N TRP A 142 4.64 -8.66 5.96
CA TRP A 142 3.45 -8.44 6.78
C TRP A 142 2.36 -9.50 6.60
N GLU A 143 2.48 -10.43 5.64
CA GLU A 143 1.57 -11.58 5.54
C GLU A 143 1.89 -12.67 6.57
N LYS A 144 3.09 -12.66 7.17
CA LYS A 144 3.46 -13.69 8.15
C LYS A 144 2.57 -13.62 9.38
N ARG A 145 2.13 -14.80 9.84
CA ARG A 145 1.33 -14.97 11.05
C ARG A 145 1.97 -16.00 11.99
N PRO A 146 1.96 -15.78 13.32
CA PRO A 146 1.54 -14.53 13.97
C PRO A 146 2.51 -13.36 13.64
N ILE A 147 2.01 -12.12 13.64
CA ILE A 147 2.86 -10.94 13.50
C ILE A 147 3.70 -10.83 14.77
N SER A 148 5.03 -10.68 14.64
CA SER A 148 5.91 -10.60 15.81
C SER A 148 5.66 -9.32 16.61
N GLU A 149 5.76 -9.40 17.94
CA GLU A 149 5.63 -8.25 18.85
C GLU A 149 6.52 -7.06 18.45
N ASP A 150 7.78 -7.30 18.04
CA ASP A 150 8.67 -6.23 17.59
C ASP A 150 8.16 -5.49 16.34
N ALA A 151 7.43 -6.18 15.46
CA ALA A 151 6.84 -5.59 14.25
C ALA A 151 5.57 -4.80 14.61
N ILE A 152 4.77 -5.29 15.56
CA ILE A 152 3.62 -4.55 16.10
C ILE A 152 4.10 -3.27 16.80
N ASP A 153 5.14 -3.35 17.63
CA ASP A 153 5.73 -2.17 18.29
C ASP A 153 6.28 -1.16 17.29
N TYR A 154 6.85 -1.64 16.18
CA TYR A 154 7.28 -0.78 15.08
C TYR A 154 6.08 -0.07 14.43
N ALA A 155 5.05 -0.81 14.01
CA ALA A 155 3.91 -0.24 13.29
C ALA A 155 3.10 0.74 14.15
N LEU A 156 2.94 0.45 15.45
CA LEU A 156 2.21 1.36 16.34
C LEU A 156 2.94 2.71 16.55
N LYS A 157 4.26 2.77 16.33
CA LYS A 157 5.02 4.03 16.42
C LYS A 157 4.68 4.99 15.27
N ASP A 158 4.09 4.50 14.19
CA ASP A 158 3.65 5.32 13.06
C ASP A 158 2.31 6.04 13.35
N VAL A 159 1.57 5.63 14.39
CA VAL A 159 0.29 6.27 14.77
C VAL A 159 0.29 6.95 16.15
N ILE A 160 1.03 6.44 17.13
CA ILE A 160 0.91 6.88 18.53
C ILE A 160 1.24 8.36 18.75
N TYR A 161 2.14 8.92 17.92
CA TYR A 161 2.54 10.33 18.03
C TYR A 161 1.78 11.25 17.07
N LEU A 162 0.93 10.69 16.21
CA LEU A 162 0.40 11.41 15.07
C LEU A 162 -0.65 12.47 15.45
N LEU A 163 -1.45 12.21 16.50
CA LEU A 163 -2.39 13.19 17.04
C LEU A 163 -1.66 14.38 17.69
N ALA A 164 -0.61 14.11 18.47
CA ALA A 164 0.22 15.17 19.05
C ALA A 164 0.95 15.97 17.96
N LEU A 165 1.49 15.28 16.95
CA LEU A 165 2.13 15.91 15.81
C LEU A 165 1.15 16.81 15.04
N LYS A 166 -0.08 16.35 14.81
CA LYS A 166 -1.15 17.15 14.19
C LYS A 166 -1.33 18.48 14.92
N ASP A 167 -1.48 18.47 16.24
CA ASP A 167 -1.75 19.69 17.01
C ASP A 167 -0.61 20.71 16.86
N VAL A 168 0.64 20.27 16.99
CA VAL A 168 1.82 21.13 16.84
C VAL A 168 1.94 21.68 15.41
N VAL A 169 1.77 20.82 14.42
CA VAL A 169 1.88 21.18 13.00
C VAL A 169 0.79 22.17 12.59
N LEU A 170 -0.47 21.95 13.01
CA LEU A 170 -1.57 22.87 12.71
C LEU A 170 -1.35 24.24 13.36
N ALA A 171 -0.87 24.28 14.60
CA ALA A 171 -0.53 25.54 15.28
C ALA A 171 0.58 26.31 14.52
N LYS A 172 1.62 25.61 14.05
CA LYS A 172 2.70 26.21 13.24
C LYS A 172 2.20 26.72 11.89
N LEU A 173 1.37 25.94 11.19
CA LEU A 173 0.76 26.36 9.93
C LEU A 173 -0.10 27.61 10.12
N TYR A 174 -0.90 27.65 11.19
CA TYR A 174 -1.72 28.82 11.52
C TYR A 174 -0.85 30.06 11.78
N ALA A 175 0.15 29.95 12.64
CA ALA A 175 1.07 31.05 12.97
C ALA A 175 1.79 31.62 11.74
N LYS A 176 2.12 30.75 10.77
CA LYS A 176 2.76 31.14 9.50
C LYS A 176 1.78 31.52 8.39
N LYS A 177 0.46 31.54 8.65
CA LYS A 177 -0.60 31.81 7.65
C LYS A 177 -0.60 30.83 6.48
N LEU A 178 -0.26 29.56 6.74
CA LEU A 178 -0.19 28.46 5.78
C LEU A 178 -1.31 27.42 5.96
N LEU A 179 -2.28 27.68 6.84
CA LEU A 179 -3.36 26.73 7.11
C LEU A 179 -4.26 26.51 5.88
N GLU A 180 -4.64 27.58 5.17
CA GLU A 180 -5.47 27.50 3.97
C GLU A 180 -4.83 26.66 2.85
N PRO A 181 -3.58 26.89 2.40
CA PRO A 181 -2.96 26.04 1.39
C PRO A 181 -2.78 24.59 1.86
N PHE A 182 -2.59 24.35 3.16
CA PHE A 182 -2.55 23.00 3.72
C PHE A 182 -3.91 22.28 3.62
N LEU A 183 -5.01 22.97 3.95
CA LEU A 183 -6.36 22.43 3.81
C LEU A 183 -6.71 22.17 2.34
N LEU A 184 -6.31 23.05 1.42
CA LEU A 184 -6.49 22.84 -0.01
C LEU A 184 -5.76 21.58 -0.50
N LYS A 185 -4.54 21.32 -0.02
CA LYS A 185 -3.80 20.09 -0.32
C LYS A 185 -4.52 18.85 0.21
N ASN A 186 -5.08 18.92 1.42
CA ASN A 186 -5.88 17.85 1.98
C ASN A 186 -7.15 17.57 1.18
N LEU A 187 -7.86 18.61 0.74
CA LEU A 187 -9.01 18.46 -0.17
C LEU A 187 -8.62 17.83 -1.51
N GLN A 188 -7.44 18.17 -2.05
CA GLN A 188 -6.92 17.53 -3.27
C GLN A 188 -6.64 16.04 -3.06
N ILE A 189 -6.08 15.66 -1.90
CA ILE A 189 -5.85 14.26 -1.54
C ILE A 189 -7.19 13.53 -1.41
N GLN A 190 -8.14 14.07 -0.65
CA GLN A 190 -9.44 13.43 -0.41
C GLN A 190 -10.29 13.25 -1.68
N ASN A 191 -10.23 14.21 -2.61
CA ASN A 191 -11.05 14.18 -3.83
C ASN A 191 -10.36 13.52 -5.04
N LYS A 192 -9.11 13.07 -4.88
CA LYS A 192 -8.39 12.40 -5.95
C LYS A 192 -9.00 11.02 -6.23
N ASP A 193 -9.19 10.68 -7.51
CA ASP A 193 -9.49 9.31 -7.90
C ASP A 193 -8.22 8.46 -7.78
N TYR A 194 -8.29 7.46 -6.90
CA TYR A 194 -7.20 6.52 -6.63
C TYR A 194 -7.33 5.20 -7.39
N THR A 195 -8.37 5.05 -8.21
CA THR A 195 -8.55 3.90 -9.10
C THR A 195 -7.38 3.80 -10.07
N ARG A 196 -6.76 2.64 -10.15
CA ARG A 196 -5.64 2.38 -11.06
C ARG A 196 -6.18 1.75 -12.34
N ASP A 197 -5.75 2.27 -13.49
CA ASP A 197 -5.94 1.57 -14.77
C ASP A 197 -5.17 0.24 -14.70
N PRO A 198 -5.82 -0.93 -14.86
CA PRO A 198 -5.12 -2.21 -14.91
C PRO A 198 -4.03 -2.25 -15.99
N GLU A 199 -4.16 -1.46 -17.06
CA GLU A 199 -3.20 -1.40 -18.16
C GLU A 199 -1.92 -0.62 -17.80
N ASP A 200 -1.95 0.24 -16.78
CA ASP A 200 -0.76 0.99 -16.34
C ASP A 200 0.38 0.07 -15.89
N LYS A 201 0.06 -1.11 -15.35
CA LYS A 201 1.05 -2.07 -14.83
C LYS A 201 2.09 -2.44 -15.88
N TYR A 202 1.67 -2.58 -17.14
CA TYR A 202 2.54 -2.97 -18.23
C TYR A 202 2.97 -1.77 -19.09
N ARG A 203 2.14 -0.73 -19.21
CA ARG A 203 2.48 0.49 -19.97
C ARG A 203 3.68 1.25 -19.39
N LYS A 204 3.87 1.18 -18.08
CA LYS A 204 4.99 1.81 -17.35
C LYS A 204 6.30 1.00 -17.40
N ILE A 205 6.32 -0.19 -18.02
CA ILE A 205 7.53 -0.99 -18.15
C ILE A 205 8.49 -0.31 -19.14
N ASN A 206 9.75 -0.13 -18.72
CA ASN A 206 10.77 0.45 -19.58
C ASN A 206 10.93 -0.36 -20.88
N GLY A 207 10.94 0.33 -22.03
CA GLY A 207 10.95 -0.29 -23.36
C GLY A 207 9.57 -0.46 -24.00
N TYR A 208 8.48 -0.55 -23.22
CA TYR A 208 7.12 -0.75 -23.76
C TYR A 208 6.71 0.34 -24.75
N SER A 209 7.00 1.61 -24.43
CA SER A 209 6.63 2.75 -25.27
C SER A 209 7.31 2.73 -26.65
N ARG A 210 8.49 2.09 -26.76
CA ARG A 210 9.27 1.97 -28.00
C ARG A 210 8.80 0.83 -28.91
N LEU A 211 7.96 -0.08 -28.40
CA LEU A 211 7.43 -1.19 -29.19
C LEU A 211 6.49 -0.67 -30.29
N ARG A 212 6.56 -1.31 -31.48
CA ARG A 212 5.59 -1.12 -32.56
C ARG A 212 4.19 -1.58 -32.12
N ASN A 213 3.14 -1.03 -32.71
CA ASN A 213 1.75 -1.32 -32.29
C ASN A 213 1.38 -2.81 -32.40
N ASN A 214 1.83 -3.52 -33.43
CA ASN A 214 1.64 -4.97 -33.56
C ASN A 214 2.31 -5.75 -32.41
N ARG A 215 3.46 -5.27 -31.94
CA ARG A 215 4.20 -5.85 -30.81
C ARG A 215 3.56 -5.54 -29.45
N LYS A 216 2.92 -4.37 -29.28
CA LYS A 216 2.21 -4.03 -28.03
C LYS A 216 1.08 -5.01 -27.70
N ALA A 217 0.31 -5.44 -28.71
CA ALA A 217 -0.74 -6.44 -28.53
C ALA A 217 -0.18 -7.80 -28.05
N VAL A 218 0.97 -8.21 -28.59
CA VAL A 218 1.64 -9.45 -28.18
C VAL A 218 2.28 -9.30 -26.79
N PHE A 219 2.87 -8.14 -26.50
CA PHE A 219 3.39 -7.83 -25.16
C PHE A 219 2.33 -7.93 -24.09
N ARG A 220 1.10 -7.46 -24.35
CA ARG A 220 -0.03 -7.63 -23.42
C ARG A 220 -0.28 -9.11 -23.12
N LYS A 221 -0.32 -9.98 -24.14
CA LYS A 221 -0.50 -11.43 -23.94
C LYS A 221 0.63 -12.06 -23.13
N VAL A 222 1.88 -11.70 -23.44
CA VAL A 222 3.08 -12.18 -22.72
C VAL A 222 3.06 -11.71 -21.26
N PHE A 223 2.65 -10.46 -21.01
CA PHE A 223 2.44 -9.91 -19.68
C PHE A 223 1.34 -10.67 -18.92
N ASP A 224 0.18 -10.88 -19.54
CA ASP A 224 -0.96 -11.58 -18.93
C ASP A 224 -0.62 -13.03 -18.58
N ILE A 225 0.16 -13.72 -19.43
CA ILE A 225 0.73 -15.04 -19.14
C ILE A 225 1.56 -14.97 -17.86
N ARG A 226 2.51 -14.03 -17.77
CA ARG A 226 3.33 -13.88 -16.54
C ARG A 226 2.47 -13.66 -15.31
N GLU A 227 1.50 -12.75 -15.36
CA GLU A 227 0.61 -12.45 -14.23
C GLU A 227 -0.24 -13.67 -13.83
N LYS A 228 -0.77 -14.43 -14.80
CA LYS A 228 -1.52 -15.67 -14.57
C LYS A 228 -0.70 -16.68 -13.77
N TYR A 229 0.53 -16.96 -14.20
CA TYR A 229 1.38 -17.92 -13.51
C TYR A 229 1.86 -17.39 -12.17
N ALA A 230 2.25 -16.11 -12.08
CA ALA A 230 2.61 -15.45 -10.82
C ALA A 230 1.50 -15.57 -9.77
N LYS A 231 0.24 -15.33 -10.17
CA LYS A 231 -0.94 -15.54 -9.33
C LYS A 231 -1.11 -17.01 -8.92
N ARG A 232 -0.98 -17.94 -9.88
CA ARG A 232 -1.18 -19.39 -9.66
C ARG A 232 -0.24 -19.96 -8.60
N ILE A 233 1.01 -19.51 -8.57
CA ILE A 233 2.02 -19.98 -7.59
C ILE A 233 2.27 -18.97 -6.45
N ASN A 234 1.41 -17.95 -6.31
CA ASN A 234 1.52 -16.89 -5.32
C ASN A 234 2.94 -16.28 -5.21
N MET A 235 3.55 -15.97 -6.36
CA MET A 235 4.92 -15.48 -6.46
C MET A 235 4.93 -14.11 -7.12
N THR A 236 5.87 -13.24 -6.73
CA THR A 236 6.02 -11.95 -7.39
C THR A 236 6.29 -12.12 -8.89
N PRO A 237 5.68 -11.30 -9.77
CA PRO A 237 5.81 -11.48 -11.23
C PRO A 237 7.26 -11.46 -11.72
N HIS A 238 8.13 -10.65 -11.08
CA HIS A 238 9.56 -10.57 -11.35
C HIS A 238 10.29 -11.93 -11.17
N ASN A 239 9.85 -12.75 -10.22
CA ASN A 239 10.44 -14.06 -9.96
C ASN A 239 9.93 -15.15 -10.92
N VAL A 240 8.87 -14.86 -11.69
CA VAL A 240 8.39 -15.72 -12.79
C VAL A 240 9.12 -15.39 -14.08
N ILE A 241 9.01 -14.14 -14.55
CA ILE A 241 9.74 -13.62 -15.72
C ILE A 241 10.16 -12.17 -15.44
N GLN A 242 11.43 -11.88 -15.68
CA GLN A 242 12.01 -10.54 -15.50
C GLN A 242 11.32 -9.50 -16.38
N LYS A 243 11.22 -8.24 -15.91
CA LYS A 243 10.62 -7.15 -16.69
C LYS A 243 11.33 -6.93 -18.03
N ALA A 244 12.67 -7.05 -18.05
CA ALA A 244 13.48 -6.91 -19.27
C ALA A 244 13.20 -8.05 -20.26
N ASP A 245 13.07 -9.28 -19.76
CA ASP A 245 12.80 -10.46 -20.60
C ASP A 245 11.46 -10.34 -21.34
N LEU A 246 10.44 -9.71 -20.76
CA LEU A 246 9.17 -9.45 -21.46
C LEU A 246 9.35 -8.65 -22.74
N ILE A 247 10.26 -7.67 -22.75
CA ILE A 247 10.58 -6.88 -23.94
C ILE A 247 11.33 -7.76 -24.95
N HIS A 248 12.35 -8.48 -24.49
CA HIS A 248 13.14 -9.37 -25.35
C HIS A 248 12.31 -10.46 -26.03
N ILE A 249 11.35 -11.08 -25.32
CA ILE A 249 10.43 -12.08 -25.87
C ILE A 249 9.64 -11.54 -27.07
N VAL A 250 9.24 -10.27 -27.00
CA VAL A 250 8.43 -9.63 -28.04
C VAL A 250 9.28 -9.07 -29.17
N GLU A 251 10.54 -8.74 -28.90
CA GLU A 251 11.50 -8.29 -29.92
C GLU A 251 12.11 -9.43 -30.73
N ASP A 252 12.44 -10.53 -30.04
CA ASP A 252 13.00 -11.78 -30.57
C ASP A 252 12.22 -12.98 -29.97
N PRO A 253 11.26 -13.57 -30.71
CA PRO A 253 10.53 -14.75 -30.24
C PRO A 253 11.41 -15.95 -29.86
N ALA A 254 12.63 -16.06 -30.39
CA ALA A 254 13.57 -17.13 -30.01
C ALA A 254 14.14 -16.92 -28.59
N PHE A 255 13.97 -15.73 -28.00
CA PHE A 255 14.37 -15.47 -26.62
C PHE A 255 13.57 -16.30 -25.61
N VAL A 256 12.39 -16.81 -25.98
CA VAL A 256 11.57 -17.67 -25.10
C VAL A 256 12.37 -18.87 -24.56
N ASP A 257 13.23 -19.46 -25.40
CA ASP A 257 14.05 -20.63 -25.01
C ASP A 257 15.28 -20.25 -24.15
N LYS A 258 15.57 -18.96 -24.01
CA LYS A 258 16.70 -18.42 -23.22
C LYS A 258 16.27 -17.93 -21.83
N ILE A 259 14.97 -17.94 -21.53
CA ILE A 259 14.44 -17.48 -20.23
C ILE A 259 15.01 -18.33 -19.10
N ARG A 260 15.52 -17.66 -18.06
CA ARG A 260 15.98 -18.33 -16.84
C ARG A 260 14.91 -18.25 -15.77
N PHE A 261 14.29 -19.39 -15.47
CA PHE A 261 13.28 -19.49 -14.42
C PHE A 261 13.90 -19.66 -13.03
N SER A 262 13.20 -19.18 -12.01
CA SER A 262 13.53 -19.44 -10.61
C SER A 262 13.46 -20.94 -10.31
N LYS A 263 14.38 -21.45 -9.49
CA LYS A 263 14.39 -22.84 -9.00
C LYS A 263 13.14 -23.24 -8.21
N ARG A 264 12.33 -22.25 -7.80
CA ARG A 264 11.07 -22.44 -7.08
C ARG A 264 9.89 -22.83 -7.99
N ILE A 265 10.06 -22.76 -9.31
CA ILE A 265 9.03 -23.09 -10.28
C ILE A 265 9.24 -24.54 -10.73
N SER A 266 8.18 -25.35 -10.69
CA SER A 266 8.26 -26.76 -11.12
C SER A 266 8.52 -26.87 -12.62
N VAL A 267 9.15 -27.98 -13.03
CA VAL A 267 9.47 -28.25 -14.44
C VAL A 267 8.20 -28.25 -15.30
N ASP A 268 7.13 -28.89 -14.83
CA ASP A 268 5.86 -28.93 -15.56
C ASP A 268 5.30 -27.52 -15.81
N LEU A 269 5.36 -26.65 -14.81
CA LEU A 269 4.87 -25.28 -14.95
C LEU A 269 5.74 -24.45 -15.89
N ILE A 270 7.05 -24.69 -15.89
CA ILE A 270 7.97 -24.08 -16.86
C ILE A 270 7.58 -24.49 -18.29
N GLN A 271 7.27 -25.78 -18.52
CA GLN A 271 6.82 -26.24 -19.84
C GLN A 271 5.50 -25.59 -20.25
N ASP A 272 4.54 -25.48 -19.34
CA ASP A 272 3.27 -24.78 -19.58
C ASP A 272 3.50 -23.31 -19.98
N ILE A 273 4.33 -22.59 -19.22
CA ILE A 273 4.67 -21.18 -19.49
C ILE A 273 5.31 -21.04 -20.88
N LEU A 274 6.33 -21.84 -21.17
CA LEU A 274 7.02 -21.82 -22.46
C LEU A 274 6.06 -22.13 -23.62
N HIS A 275 5.15 -23.07 -23.43
CA HIS A 275 4.14 -23.41 -24.44
C HIS A 275 3.22 -22.23 -24.74
N GLU A 276 2.65 -21.59 -23.71
CA GLU A 276 1.77 -20.42 -23.89
C GLU A 276 2.51 -19.22 -24.50
N LEU A 277 3.76 -18.98 -24.09
CA LEU A 277 4.59 -17.91 -24.66
C LEU A 277 4.86 -18.13 -26.16
N ARG A 278 5.20 -19.36 -26.58
CA ARG A 278 5.42 -19.70 -27.99
C ARG A 278 4.15 -19.51 -28.82
N ILE A 279 2.97 -19.81 -28.26
CA ILE A 279 1.69 -19.56 -28.93
C ILE A 279 1.46 -18.05 -29.08
N ALA A 280 1.71 -17.27 -28.02
CA ALA A 280 1.51 -15.82 -28.04
C ALA A 280 2.43 -15.11 -29.04
N THR A 281 3.69 -15.54 -29.16
CA THR A 281 4.70 -14.89 -30.02
C THR A 281 4.63 -15.29 -31.49
N LYS A 282 4.01 -16.43 -31.85
CA LYS A 282 3.77 -16.85 -33.25
C LYS A 282 3.01 -15.81 -34.09
N GLN A 283 2.31 -14.88 -33.43
CA GLN A 283 1.53 -13.82 -34.08
C GLN A 283 2.39 -12.62 -34.50
N ILE A 284 3.67 -12.58 -34.10
CA ILE A 284 4.65 -11.60 -34.57
C ILE A 284 5.16 -12.08 -35.93
N LYS A 285 4.42 -11.77 -37.00
CA LYS A 285 4.93 -11.80 -38.38
C LYS A 285 5.21 -10.38 -38.85
#